data_AF-A0A1I7GWB6-F1
#
_entry.id   AF-A0A1I7GWB6-F1
#
_cell.length_a   1.000
_cell.length_b   1.000
_cell.length_c   1.000
_cell.angle_alpha   90.00
_cell.angle_beta   90.00
_cell.angle_gamma   90.00
#
_symmetry.space_group_name_H-M   'P 1'
#
loop_
_entity.id
_entity.type
_entity.pdbx_description
1 polymer ?
#
loop_
_entity_poly.entity_id
_entity_poly.type
_entity_poly.pdbx_seq_one_letter_code
_entity_poly.pdbx_strand_id
1 'polypeptide(L)' 'MERYRNKSGKSGVTAYAIGADAIEVRFVGGDVYRYSYASAGRARVEEMKRLARGGEGLSGYIARHARDAYER' A
#
# COMPACT_ATOMS: atom_id res chain seq x y z
N MET A 1 9.93 -5.45 5.45
CA MET A 1 8.48 -5.12 5.45
C MET A 1 7.89 -5.38 6.82
N GLU A 2 7.01 -4.50 7.28
CA GLU A 2 6.20 -4.63 8.49
C GLU A 2 4.91 -5.38 8.17
N ARG A 3 4.46 -6.26 9.09
CA ARG A 3 3.21 -6.99 8.93
C ARG A 3 2.03 -6.04 9.01
N TYR A 4 1.13 -6.11 8.04
CA TYR A 4 -0.08 -5.28 8.05
C TYR A 4 -1.06 -5.79 9.10
N ARG A 5 -1.52 -4.89 9.97
CA ARG A 5 -2.38 -5.26 11.11
C ARG A 5 -3.74 -5.80 10.71
N ASN A 6 -4.24 -5.44 9.53
CA ASN A 6 -5.51 -5.92 8.98
C ASN A 6 -6.66 -5.86 10.00
N LYS A 7 -6.92 -4.67 10.58
CA LYS A 7 -7.93 -4.50 11.64
C LYS A 7 -9.34 -4.91 11.23
N SER A 8 -9.67 -4.80 9.93
CA SER A 8 -10.97 -5.23 9.39
C SER A 8 -11.08 -6.74 9.14
N GLY A 9 -9.97 -7.48 9.22
CA GLY A 9 -9.89 -8.91 8.92
C GLY A 9 -10.06 -9.28 7.44
N LYS A 10 -10.38 -8.33 6.56
CA LYS A 10 -10.75 -8.56 5.15
C LYS A 10 -9.79 -7.91 4.14
N SER A 11 -8.61 -7.49 4.58
CA SER A 11 -7.64 -6.85 3.68
C SER A 11 -6.90 -7.86 2.80
N GLY A 12 -6.74 -7.54 1.52
CA GLY A 12 -5.85 -8.26 0.62
C GLY A 12 -4.36 -7.96 0.88
N VAL A 13 -4.02 -7.00 1.75
CA VAL A 13 -2.64 -6.62 2.08
C VAL A 13 -2.14 -7.41 3.29
N THR A 14 -0.93 -7.97 3.19
CA THR A 14 -0.29 -8.79 4.22
C THR A 14 0.89 -8.10 4.89
N ALA A 15 1.63 -7.27 4.16
CA ALA A 15 2.77 -6.52 4.68
C ALA A 15 3.02 -5.24 3.87
N TYR A 16 3.80 -4.33 4.42
CA TYR A 16 4.20 -3.10 3.74
C TYR A 16 5.61 -2.65 4.12
N ALA A 17 6.27 -1.83 3.30
CA ALA A 17 7.49 -1.11 3.67
C ALA A 17 7.37 0.35 3.24
N ILE A 18 7.65 1.27 4.16
CA ILE A 18 7.58 2.71 3.89
C ILE A 18 8.99 3.21 3.59
N GLY A 19 9.17 3.75 2.38
CA GLY A 19 10.35 4.52 2.00
C GLY A 19 10.10 6.03 2.08
N ALA A 20 11.13 6.81 1.75
CA ALA A 20 11.03 8.27 1.72
C ALA A 20 10.02 8.77 0.68
N ASP A 21 10.05 8.17 -0.52
CA ASP A 21 9.28 8.58 -1.70
C ASP A 21 8.33 7.51 -2.22
N ALA A 22 8.27 6.36 -1.54
CA ALA A 22 7.50 5.21 -1.98
C ALA A 22 6.92 4.41 -0.81
N ILE A 23 6.00 3.51 -1.15
CA ILE A 23 5.54 2.43 -0.30
C ILE A 23 5.53 1.13 -1.12
N GLU A 24 6.11 0.08 -0.56
CA GLU A 24 5.99 -1.27 -1.09
C GLU A 24 4.89 -2.00 -0.33
N VAL A 25 4.00 -2.68 -1.06
CA VAL A 25 2.83 -3.35 -0.49
C VAL A 25 2.82 -4.79 -0.96
N ARG A 26 2.80 -5.72 0.00
CA ARG A 26 2.67 -7.15 -0.26
C ARG A 26 1.21 -7.57 -0.14
N PHE A 27 0.70 -8.29 -1.13
CA PHE A 27 -0.65 -8.83 -1.11
C PHE A 27 -0.68 -10.31 -0.72
N VAL A 28 -1.88 -10.85 -0.49
CA VAL A 28 -2.11 -12.27 -0.14
C VAL A 28 -1.54 -13.26 -1.15
N GLY A 29 -1.40 -12.88 -2.44
CA GLY A 29 -0.75 -13.70 -3.47
C GLY A 29 0.77 -13.80 -3.36
N GLY A 30 1.38 -13.02 -2.46
CA GLY A 30 2.83 -12.97 -2.28
C GLY A 30 3.51 -11.87 -3.09
N ASP A 31 2.86 -11.37 -4.14
CA ASP A 31 3.33 -10.27 -4.97
C ASP A 31 3.54 -8.99 -4.15
N VAL A 32 4.59 -8.26 -4.53
CA VAL A 32 4.96 -6.98 -3.96
C VAL A 32 4.84 -5.92 -5.04
N TYR A 33 4.11 -4.84 -4.73
CA TYR A 33 3.97 -3.70 -5.63
C TYR A 33 4.56 -2.46 -4.99
N ARG A 34 5.42 -1.77 -5.73
CA ARG A 34 6.00 -0.50 -5.34
C ARG A 34 5.19 0.66 -5.91
N TYR A 35 4.72 1.54 -5.03
CA TYR A 35 4.04 2.79 -5.37
C TYR A 35 4.94 3.95 -4.98
N SER A 36 5.46 4.70 -5.96
CA SER A 36 6.30 5.87 -5.72
C SER A 36 5.57 7.17 -6.01
N TYR A 37 6.20 8.28 -5.63
CA TYR A 37 5.74 9.61 -6.03
C TYR A 37 5.71 9.78 -7.55
N ALA A 38 6.60 9.11 -8.30
CA ALA A 38 6.63 9.18 -9.75
C ALA A 38 5.47 8.38 -10.39
N SER A 39 5.11 7.22 -9.84
CA SER A 39 4.08 6.35 -10.40
C SER A 39 2.66 6.69 -9.92
N ALA A 40 2.48 6.81 -8.60
CA ALA A 40 1.17 6.99 -7.99
C ALA A 40 0.87 8.44 -7.61
N GLY A 41 1.89 9.30 -7.57
CA GLY A 41 1.80 10.68 -7.12
C GLY A 41 1.94 10.80 -5.61
N ARG A 42 2.60 11.89 -5.16
CA ARG A 42 2.92 12.14 -3.75
C ARG A 42 1.72 12.04 -2.81
N ALA A 43 0.59 12.66 -3.17
CA ALA A 43 -0.60 12.65 -2.32
C ALA A 43 -1.13 11.24 -2.06
N ARG A 44 -1.13 10.37 -3.09
CA ARG A 44 -1.63 9.00 -2.95
C ARG A 44 -0.69 8.14 -2.12
N VAL A 45 0.62 8.28 -2.34
CA VAL A 45 1.63 7.54 -1.58
C VAL A 45 1.60 7.92 -0.10
N GLU A 46 1.49 9.21 0.22
CA GLU A 46 1.39 9.65 1.62
C GLU A 46 0.12 9.12 2.30
N GLU A 47 -1.00 9.08 1.58
CA GLU A 47 -2.23 8.50 2.09
C GLU A 47 -2.10 6.97 2.27
N MET A 48 -1.45 6.27 1.34
CA MET A 48 -1.14 4.85 1.50
C MET A 48 -0.27 4.60 2.74
N LYS A 49 0.77 5.42 2.99
CA LYS A 49 1.61 5.33 4.19
C LYS A 49 0.79 5.56 5.47
N ARG A 50 -0.15 6.51 5.47
CA ARG A 50 -1.07 6.76 6.59
C ARG A 50 -1.95 5.55 6.88
N LEU A 51 -2.58 4.97 5.85
CA LEU A 51 -3.43 3.79 5.97
C LEU A 51 -2.64 2.54 6.38
N ALA A 52 -1.43 2.37 5.85
CA ALA A 52 -0.50 1.31 6.20
C ALA A 52 -0.21 1.30 7.71
N ARG A 53 0.22 2.46 8.23
CA ARG A 53 0.45 2.68 9.67
C ARG A 53 -0.83 2.60 10.48
N GLY A 54 -2.00 2.89 9.91
CA GLY A 54 -3.30 2.75 10.54
C GLY A 54 -3.73 1.29 10.71
N GLY A 55 -3.33 0.43 9.76
CA GLY A 55 -3.67 -0.98 9.72
C GLY A 55 -5.08 -1.26 9.19
N GLU A 56 -5.70 -0.31 8.52
CA GLU A 56 -7.06 -0.43 7.96
C GLU A 56 -7.19 0.38 6.65
N GLY A 57 -8.02 -0.10 5.71
CA GLY A 57 -8.39 0.66 4.50
C GLY A 57 -7.40 0.65 3.34
N LEU A 58 -6.14 0.25 3.54
CA LEU A 58 -5.09 0.32 2.50
C LEU A 58 -5.46 -0.42 1.20
N SER A 59 -5.87 -1.69 1.29
CA SER A 59 -6.24 -2.50 0.11
C SER A 59 -7.36 -1.86 -0.73
N GLY A 60 -8.39 -1.32 -0.07
CA GLY A 60 -9.52 -0.69 -0.76
C GLY A 60 -9.17 0.70 -1.32
N TYR A 61 -8.25 1.42 -0.68
CA TYR A 61 -7.71 2.66 -1.22
C TYR A 61 -6.91 2.41 -2.50
N ILE A 62 -6.00 1.43 -2.49
CA ILE A 62 -5.20 1.06 -3.67
C ILE A 62 -6.13 0.67 -4.82
N ALA A 63 -7.11 -0.20 -4.58
CA ALA A 63 -8.05 -0.65 -5.61
C ALA A 63 -8.84 0.50 -6.27
N ARG A 64 -9.14 1.57 -5.53
CA ARG A 64 -9.92 2.72 -6.02
C ARG A 64 -9.08 3.82 -6.65
N HIS A 65 -7.85 4.04 -6.17
CA HIS A 65 -7.09 5.24 -6.51
C HIS A 65 -5.72 4.99 -7.14
N ALA A 66 -5.19 3.76 -7.06
CA ALA A 66 -3.83 3.45 -7.48
C ALA A 66 -3.67 2.03 -8.06
N ARG A 67 -4.75 1.42 -8.58
CA ARG A 67 -4.75 0.01 -9.02
C ARG A 67 -3.58 -0.33 -9.95
N ASP A 68 -3.34 0.52 -10.93
CA ASP A 68 -2.35 0.31 -11.99
C ASP A 68 -1.16 1.30 -11.89
N ALA A 69 -1.03 2.00 -10.76
CA ALA A 69 -0.07 3.09 -10.58
C ALA A 69 1.24 2.64 -9.88
N TYR A 70 1.66 1.40 -10.12
CA TYR A 70 2.85 0.80 -9.52
C TYR A 70 4.02 0.69 -10.52
N GLU A 71 5.25 0.62 -10.02
CA GLU A 71 6.49 0.63 -10.84
C GLU A 71 7.01 -0.75 -11.25
N ARG A 72 6.51 -1.80 -10.59
CA ARG A 72 6.93 -3.21 -10.68
C ARG A 72 8.27 -3.53 -9.99
#